data_AF-A0A7Z1GKD1-F1
#
_entry.id   AF-A0A7Z1GKD1-F1
#
_cell.length_a   1.000
_cell.length_b   1.000
_cell.length_c   1.000
_cell.angle_alpha   90.00
_cell.angle_beta   90.00
_cell.angle_gamma   90.00
#
_symmetry.space_group_name_H-M   'P 1'
#
loop_
_entity.id
_entity.type
_entity.pdbx_description
1 polymer ?
#
loop_
_entity_poly.entity_id
_entity_poly.type
_entity_poly.pdbx_seq_one_letter_code
_entity_poly.pdbx_strand_id
1 'polypeptide(L)'
;MSKIVVAVNVMIMEKEKISDVVDGGGDGEMFFLYDEKHKWSMMDGLQGYVLFYYPGRSNLNTLASIPPEEWPEDIDMVTYRVKDIGTKEAKESFAELYAVLKEKKWNMDSVLDEIIASGPF
;
A
#
# COMPACT_ATOMS: atom_id res chain seq x y z
N MET A 1 4.77 -10.17 -18.44
CA MET A 1 4.32 -9.33 -17.32
C MET A 1 4.22 -10.19 -16.07
N SER A 2 4.82 -9.77 -14.95
CA SER A 2 4.82 -10.57 -13.71
C SER A 2 3.43 -10.58 -13.06
N LYS A 3 3.00 -11.69 -12.45
CA LYS A 3 1.68 -11.81 -11.80
C LYS A 3 1.44 -10.74 -10.73
N ILE A 4 2.48 -10.35 -10.00
CA ILE A 4 2.37 -9.29 -8.99
C ILE A 4 2.11 -7.92 -9.62
N VAL A 5 2.72 -7.62 -10.76
CA VAL A 5 2.48 -6.36 -11.47
C VAL A 5 1.03 -6.31 -11.97
N VAL A 6 0.52 -7.42 -12.50
CA VAL A 6 -0.90 -7.54 -12.87
C VAL A 6 -1.82 -7.33 -11.66
N ALA A 7 -1.50 -7.94 -10.51
CA ALA A 7 -2.28 -7.77 -9.29
C ALA A 7 -2.27 -6.32 -8.77
N VAL A 8 -1.11 -5.65 -8.79
CA VAL A 8 -0.99 -4.23 -8.42
C VAL A 8 -1.84 -3.35 -9.35
N ASN A 9 -1.80 -3.59 -10.66
CA ASN A 9 -2.65 -2.88 -11.62
C ASN A 9 -4.14 -3.09 -11.33
N VAL A 10 -4.56 -4.30 -10.92
CA VAL A 10 -5.94 -4.57 -10.49
C VAL A 10 -6.29 -3.81 -9.21
N MET A 11 -5.37 -3.72 -8.24
CA MET A 11 -5.59 -2.92 -7.01
C MET A 11 -5.79 -1.44 -7.30
N ILE A 12 -5.05 -0.89 -8.27
CA ILE A 12 -5.17 0.50 -8.72
C ILE A 12 -6.50 0.74 -9.43
N MET A 13 -6.84 -0.08 -10.42
CA MET A 13 -8.09 0.06 -11.18
C MET A 13 -9.32 -0.09 -10.29
N GLU A 14 -9.27 -1.02 -9.34
CA GLU A 14 -10.35 -1.30 -8.39
C GLU A 14 -10.05 -0.67 -7.03
N LYS A 15 -9.58 0.58 -7.01
CA LYS A 15 -9.13 1.24 -5.77
C LYS A 15 -10.20 1.26 -4.67
N GLU A 16 -11.49 1.24 -5.01
CA GLU A 16 -12.56 1.17 -4.01
C GLU A 16 -12.54 -0.09 -3.13
N LYS A 17 -11.85 -1.15 -3.57
CA LYS A 17 -11.61 -2.34 -2.76
C LYS A 17 -10.47 -2.19 -1.75
N ILE A 18 -9.72 -1.09 -1.81
CA ILE A 18 -8.70 -0.76 -0.80
C ILE A 18 -9.40 -0.09 0.38
N SER A 19 -9.31 -0.72 1.55
CA SER A 19 -9.86 -0.24 2.81
C SER A 19 -8.80 -0.23 3.91
N ASP A 20 -9.15 0.41 5.03
CA ASP A 20 -8.38 0.37 6.28
C ASP A 20 -6.91 0.77 6.11
N VAL A 21 -6.66 1.83 5.34
CA VAL A 21 -5.30 2.35 5.14
C VAL A 21 -4.81 3.00 6.43
N VAL A 22 -3.82 2.37 7.08
CA VAL A 22 -3.26 2.81 8.37
C VAL A 22 -1.74 2.92 8.28
N ASP A 23 -1.16 3.80 9.09
CA ASP A 23 0.30 3.95 9.15
C ASP A 23 0.90 2.75 9.88
N GLY A 24 2.03 2.25 9.40
CA GLY A 24 2.83 1.25 10.09
C GLY A 24 3.69 1.85 11.20
N GLY A 25 4.34 0.98 11.97
CA GLY A 25 5.29 1.38 13.00
C GLY A 25 6.58 2.02 12.46
N GLY A 26 6.87 1.87 11.16
CA GLY A 26 8.04 2.46 10.49
C GLY A 26 7.72 3.68 9.63
N ASP A 27 8.74 4.51 9.38
CA ASP A 27 8.61 5.74 8.58
C ASP A 27 8.11 5.45 7.16
N GLY A 28 6.88 5.87 6.87
CA GLY A 28 6.30 5.86 5.52
C GLY A 28 5.75 4.51 5.05
N GLU A 29 5.69 3.50 5.93
CA GLU A 29 4.97 2.25 5.65
C GLU A 29 3.47 2.47 5.86
N MET A 30 2.65 2.00 4.91
CA MET A 30 1.19 1.99 5.03
C MET A 30 0.68 0.56 4.91
N PHE A 31 -0.13 0.15 5.87
CA PHE A 31 -0.88 -1.10 5.87
C PHE A 31 -2.26 -0.87 5.29
N PHE A 32 -2.80 -1.85 4.58
CA PHE A 32 -4.14 -1.77 4.00
C PHE A 32 -4.76 -3.16 3.81
N LEU A 33 -6.08 -3.19 3.70
CA LEU A 33 -6.82 -4.35 3.19
C LEU A 33 -7.16 -4.16 1.72
N TYR A 34 -7.12 -5.24 0.97
CA TYR A 34 -7.73 -5.34 -0.35
C TYR A 34 -8.88 -6.33 -0.32
N ASP A 35 -10.04 -5.92 -0.84
CA ASP A 35 -11.27 -6.71 -0.89
C ASP A 35 -11.70 -7.19 0.50
N GLU A 36 -11.51 -6.33 1.52
CA GLU A 36 -11.79 -6.57 2.94
C GLU A 36 -11.11 -7.80 3.55
N LYS A 37 -10.14 -8.41 2.85
CA LYS A 37 -9.63 -9.75 3.15
C LYS A 37 -8.11 -9.84 3.13
N HIS A 38 -7.49 -9.29 2.10
CA HIS A 38 -6.08 -9.49 1.85
C HIS A 38 -5.27 -8.38 2.53
N LYS A 39 -4.42 -8.74 3.49
CA LYS A 39 -3.58 -7.79 4.23
C LYS A 39 -2.29 -7.54 3.49
N TRP A 40 -2.00 -6.26 3.29
CA TRP A 40 -0.80 -5.80 2.62
C TRP A 40 -0.18 -4.65 3.41
N SER A 41 1.11 -4.45 3.21
CA SER A 41 1.74 -3.16 3.51
C SER A 41 2.65 -2.75 2.36
N MET A 42 2.89 -1.45 2.25
CA MET A 42 3.76 -0.89 1.24
C MET A 42 4.59 0.23 1.83
N MET A 43 5.87 0.26 1.48
CA MET A 43 6.78 1.35 1.84
C MET A 43 7.63 1.79 0.66
N ASP A 44 8.05 3.05 0.69
CA ASP A 44 9.06 3.60 -0.23
C ASP A 44 10.44 3.48 0.43
N GLY A 45 11.24 2.52 -0.05
CA GLY A 45 12.58 2.28 0.48
C GLY A 45 13.67 2.94 -0.37
N LEU A 46 14.92 2.90 0.13
CA LEU A 46 16.10 3.44 -0.58
C LEU A 46 16.30 2.89 -2.01
N GLN A 47 15.78 1.70 -2.29
CA GLN A 47 15.90 1.02 -3.58
C GLN A 47 14.56 0.94 -4.33
N GLY A 48 13.63 1.83 -3.99
CA GLY A 48 12.28 1.90 -4.51
C GLY A 48 11.27 1.13 -3.66
N TYR A 49 10.06 1.01 -4.19
CA TYR A 49 8.92 0.46 -3.47
C TYR A 49 9.07 -1.02 -3.12
N VAL A 50 8.55 -1.37 -1.95
CA VAL A 50 8.42 -2.73 -1.45
C VAL A 50 6.98 -2.97 -1.03
N LEU A 51 6.42 -4.09 -1.47
CA LEU A 51 5.06 -4.54 -1.14
C LEU A 51 5.14 -5.86 -0.37
N PHE A 52 4.46 -5.93 0.76
CA PHE A 52 4.41 -7.10 1.63
C PHE A 52 3.00 -7.68 1.66
N TYR A 53 2.88 -9.01 1.62
CA TYR A 53 1.63 -9.73 1.82
C TYR A 53 1.69 -10.56 3.10
N TYR A 54 0.63 -10.51 3.90
CA TYR A 54 0.55 -11.22 5.17
C TYR A 54 -0.52 -12.33 5.13
N PRO A 55 -0.14 -13.60 4.92
CA PRO A 55 -1.08 -14.74 4.89
C PRO A 55 -1.59 -15.14 6.28
N GLY A 56 -0.92 -14.70 7.36
CA GLY A 56 -1.22 -15.07 8.73
C GLY A 56 -2.60 -14.62 9.22
N ARG A 57 -2.95 -14.96 10.46
CA ARG A 57 -4.26 -14.62 11.06
C ARG A 57 -4.29 -13.29 11.79
N SER A 58 -3.14 -12.68 12.05
CA SER A 58 -3.05 -11.35 12.68
C SER A 58 -3.89 -10.34 11.93
N ASN A 59 -4.68 -9.53 12.66
CA ASN A 59 -5.45 -8.46 12.02
C ASN A 59 -4.51 -7.32 11.57
N LEU A 60 -5.02 -6.45 10.69
CA LEU A 60 -4.22 -5.38 10.10
C LEU A 60 -3.65 -4.40 11.15
N ASN A 61 -4.46 -3.97 12.12
CA ASN A 61 -4.05 -3.02 13.14
C ASN A 61 -2.95 -3.57 14.06
N THR A 62 -3.03 -4.86 14.40
CA THR A 62 -1.96 -5.53 15.15
C THR A 62 -0.66 -5.52 14.36
N LEU A 63 -0.68 -5.82 13.05
CA LEU A 63 0.51 -5.76 12.21
C LEU A 63 1.08 -4.34 12.13
N ALA A 64 0.21 -3.36 11.90
CA ALA A 64 0.60 -1.95 11.77
C ALA A 64 1.18 -1.36 13.06
N SER A 65 0.77 -1.88 14.24
CA SER A 65 1.26 -1.41 15.53
C SER A 65 2.66 -1.89 15.91
N ILE A 66 3.24 -2.85 15.16
CA ILE A 66 4.54 -3.44 15.48
C ILE A 66 5.64 -2.52 14.94
N PRO A 67 6.52 -1.99 15.80
CA PRO A 67 7.70 -1.25 15.35
C PRO A 67 8.66 -2.15 14.55
N PRO A 68 9.38 -1.63 13.55
CA PRO A 68 10.32 -2.42 12.75
C PRO A 68 11.37 -3.20 13.57
N GLU A 69 11.83 -2.62 14.68
CA GLU A 69 12.80 -3.21 15.61
C GLU A 69 12.24 -4.35 16.46
N GLU A 70 10.91 -4.45 16.59
CA GLU A 70 10.21 -5.49 17.35
C GLU A 70 9.52 -6.51 16.45
N TRP A 71 9.78 -6.48 15.13
CA TRP A 71 9.09 -7.35 14.18
C TRP A 71 9.31 -8.84 14.49
N PRO A 72 8.27 -9.60 14.85
CA PRO A 72 8.43 -11.00 15.22
C PRO A 72 8.87 -11.89 14.05
N GLU A 73 9.77 -12.84 14.32
CA GLU A 73 10.24 -13.81 13.33
C GLU A 73 9.15 -14.79 12.86
N ASP A 74 8.09 -14.97 13.64
CA ASP A 74 6.99 -15.91 13.38
C ASP A 74 5.86 -15.30 12.53
N ILE A 75 5.96 -14.03 12.14
CA ILE A 75 5.02 -13.42 11.20
C ILE A 75 5.45 -13.74 9.77
N ASP A 76 4.77 -14.71 9.17
CA ASP A 76 4.91 -15.02 7.75
C ASP A 76 4.56 -13.81 6.89
N MET A 77 5.43 -13.52 5.92
CA MET A 77 5.19 -12.51 4.89
C MET A 77 5.83 -12.88 3.55
N VAL A 78 5.19 -12.43 2.46
CA VAL A 78 5.77 -12.49 1.11
C VAL A 78 6.17 -11.10 0.68
N THR A 79 7.43 -10.92 0.29
CA THR A 79 7.98 -9.63 -0.12
C THR A 79 8.14 -9.53 -1.62
N TYR A 80 7.64 -8.45 -2.20
CA TYR A 80 7.88 -8.05 -3.59
C TYR A 80 8.61 -6.73 -3.62
N ARG A 81 9.83 -6.71 -4.17
CA ARG A 81 10.61 -5.48 -4.32
C ARG A 81 10.66 -5.08 -5.77
N VAL A 82 10.39 -3.81 -6.07
CA VAL A 82 10.46 -3.30 -7.44
C VAL A 82 11.84 -3.54 -8.06
N LYS A 83 12.90 -3.38 -7.27
CA LYS A 83 14.28 -3.65 -7.72
C LYS A 83 14.50 -5.10 -8.20
N ASP A 84 13.83 -6.06 -7.56
CA ASP A 84 13.98 -7.49 -7.86
C ASP A 84 13.18 -7.85 -9.13
N ILE A 85 12.09 -7.13 -9.39
CA ILE A 85 11.28 -7.27 -10.61
C ILE A 85 11.96 -6.59 -11.82
N GLY A 86 12.61 -5.44 -11.60
CA GLY A 86 13.54 -4.82 -12.55
C GLY A 86 12.92 -4.27 -13.85
N THR A 87 11.61 -4.06 -13.91
CA THR A 87 10.93 -3.51 -15.10
C THR A 87 10.43 -2.09 -14.88
N LYS A 88 10.39 -1.30 -15.96
CA LYS A 88 9.81 0.05 -15.96
C LYS A 88 8.35 0.04 -15.50
N GLU A 89 7.57 -0.91 -16.05
CA GLU A 89 6.18 -1.11 -15.69
C GLU A 89 6.00 -1.37 -14.18
N ALA A 90 6.79 -2.27 -13.58
CA ALA A 90 6.71 -2.51 -12.14
C ALA A 90 7.01 -1.25 -11.31
N LYS A 91 7.96 -0.42 -11.76
CA LYS A 91 8.28 0.85 -11.08
C LYS A 91 7.10 1.81 -11.14
N GLU A 92 6.47 1.95 -12.30
CA GLU A 92 5.32 2.84 -12.51
C GLU A 92 4.10 2.36 -11.73
N SER A 93 3.73 1.08 -11.87
CA SER A 93 2.59 0.48 -11.15
C SER A 93 2.73 0.58 -9.64
N PHE A 94 3.91 0.28 -9.08
CA PHE A 94 4.08 0.37 -7.62
C PHE A 94 4.08 1.83 -7.14
N ALA A 95 4.64 2.76 -7.91
CA ALA A 95 4.56 4.18 -7.58
C ALA A 95 3.11 4.69 -7.55
N GLU A 96 2.32 4.29 -8.55
CA GLU A 96 0.90 4.64 -8.64
C GLU A 96 0.09 4.04 -7.49
N LEU A 97 0.29 2.76 -7.16
CA LEU A 97 -0.37 2.16 -5.99
C LEU A 97 -0.03 2.92 -4.71
N TYR A 98 1.24 3.27 -4.49
CA TYR A 98 1.64 4.01 -3.29
C TYR A 98 1.00 5.41 -3.22
N ALA A 99 0.82 6.08 -4.36
CA ALA A 99 0.08 7.34 -4.44
C ALA A 99 -1.41 7.14 -4.08
N VAL A 100 -2.07 6.11 -4.62
CA VAL A 100 -3.46 5.75 -4.29
C VAL A 100 -3.63 5.49 -2.79
N LEU A 101 -2.67 4.80 -2.15
CA LEU A 101 -2.70 4.57 -0.70
C LEU A 101 -2.64 5.88 0.08
N LYS A 102 -1.77 6.81 -0.30
CA LYS A 102 -1.68 8.15 0.31
C LYS A 102 -2.95 8.96 0.15
N GLU A 103 -3.52 8.95 -1.06
CA GLU A 103 -4.78 9.63 -1.36
C GLU A 103 -5.90 9.12 -0.46
N LYS A 104 -6.04 7.80 -0.33
CA LYS A 104 -7.05 7.19 0.56
C LYS A 104 -6.80 7.50 2.03
N LYS A 105 -5.55 7.39 2.48
CA LYS A 105 -5.16 7.65 3.87
C LYS A 105 -5.55 9.05 4.34
N TRP A 106 -5.33 10.05 3.49
CA TRP A 106 -5.59 11.45 3.83
C TRP A 106 -6.93 11.96 3.31
N ASN A 107 -7.78 11.07 2.78
CA ASN A 107 -9.07 11.41 2.20
C ASN A 107 -8.94 12.55 1.15
N MET A 108 -7.94 12.43 0.28
CA MET A 108 -7.59 13.48 -0.67
C MET A 108 -8.72 13.80 -1.63
N ASP A 109 -9.58 12.85 -1.99
CA ASP A 109 -10.75 13.10 -2.83
C ASP A 109 -11.64 14.20 -2.22
N SER A 110 -11.95 14.11 -0.92
CA SER A 110 -12.73 15.14 -0.21
C SER A 110 -12.02 16.49 -0.17
N VAL A 111 -10.69 16.48 0.07
CA VAL A 111 -9.89 17.72 0.11
C VAL A 111 -9.89 18.39 -1.27
N LEU A 112 -9.76 17.62 -2.34
CA LEU A 112 -9.77 18.12 -3.71
C LEU A 112 -11.17 18.63 -4.11
N ASP A 113 -12.24 17.93 -3.70
CA ASP A 113 -13.62 18.36 -3.91
C ASP A 113 -13.90 19.71 -3.23
N GLU A 114 -13.42 19.90 -1.99
CA GLU A 114 -13.51 21.17 -1.27
C GLU A 114 -12.78 22.32 -2.01
N ILE A 115 -11.57 22.04 -2.51
CA ILE A 115 -10.81 23.02 -3.30
C ILE A 115 -11.57 23.41 -4.57
N ILE A 116 -12.09 22.43 -5.32
CA ILE A 116 -12.86 22.66 -6.54
C ILE A 116 -14.11 23.50 -6.24
N ALA A 117 -14.85 23.16 -5.17
CA ALA A 117 -16.04 23.88 -4.76
C ALA A 117 -15.78 25.30 -4.24
N SER A 118 -14.56 25.59 -3.75
CA SER A 118 -14.17 26.93 -3.27
C SER A 118 -13.71 27.89 -4.38
N GLY A 119 -13.51 27.38 -5.60
CA GLY A 119 -13.11 28.17 -6.76
C GLY A 119 -14.25 29.03 -7.32
N PRO A 120 -13.95 30.11 -8.07
CA PRO A 120 -14.95 31.02 -8.63
C PRO A 120 -15.71 30.44 -9.86
N PHE A 121 -15.90 29.12 -9.92
CA PHE A 121 -16.65 28.48 -11.01
C PHE A 121 -18.15 28.49 -10.73
#